data_AF-T0MTT0-F1
#
_entry.id   AF-T0MTT0-F1
#
_cell.length_a   1.000
_cell.length_b   1.000
_cell.length_c   1.000
_cell.angle_alpha   90.00
_cell.angle_beta   90.00
_cell.angle_gamma   90.00
#
_symmetry.space_group_name_H-M   'P 1'
#
loop_
_entity.id
_entity.type
_entity.pdbx_description
1 polymer ?
#
loop_
_entity_poly.entity_id
_entity_poly.type
_entity_poly.pdbx_seq_one_letter_code
_entity_poly.pdbx_strand_id
1 'polypeptide(L)'
;MANGENAGTKLKNDREKFRWSDSKYKKRILQLKKKSDPLEGAPQARGIVIEKIGIEAKQPNSAIRKCVKLQLIKNGRQITAFAPGDGAINYIDEHDEVLVEGIRGRQGRSKGDIPGVRYKVVQVNGIALNELVRGRKEKTVR
;
A
#
# COMPACT_ATOMS: atom_id res chain seq x y z
N MET A 1 2.24 13.60 -39.85
CA MET A 1 2.44 14.84 -39.07
C MET A 1 2.32 16.01 -40.02
N ALA A 2 1.78 17.15 -39.56
CA ALA A 2 1.72 18.35 -40.39
C ALA A 2 3.09 19.04 -40.38
N ASN A 3 3.66 19.33 -41.55
CA ASN A 3 5.02 19.85 -41.68
C ASN A 3 5.08 21.25 -42.34
N GLY A 4 3.93 21.93 -42.47
CA GLY A 4 3.88 23.27 -43.05
C GLY A 4 4.35 24.34 -42.06
N GLU A 5 4.93 25.42 -42.58
CA GLU A 5 5.47 26.55 -41.79
C GLU A 5 4.42 27.15 -40.83
N ASN A 6 3.16 27.22 -41.26
CA ASN A 6 2.03 27.74 -40.46
C ASN A 6 1.19 26.65 -39.77
N ALA A 7 1.71 25.43 -39.60
CA ALA A 7 0.95 24.29 -39.04
C ALA A 7 1.03 24.13 -37.50
N GLY A 8 1.59 25.10 -36.78
CA GLY A 8 1.85 25.02 -35.34
C GLY A 8 0.62 24.69 -34.47
N THR A 9 -0.53 25.33 -34.74
CA THR A 9 -1.78 25.09 -34.00
C THR A 9 -2.25 23.64 -34.15
N LYS A 10 -2.14 23.08 -35.36
CA LYS A 10 -2.50 21.68 -35.62
C LYS A 10 -1.58 20.72 -34.86
N LEU A 11 -0.27 20.96 -34.89
CA LEU A 11 0.71 20.15 -34.15
C LEU A 11 0.46 20.18 -32.63
N LYS A 12 0.08 21.33 -32.07
CA LYS A 12 -0.29 21.46 -30.65
C LYS A 12 -1.53 20.64 -30.32
N ASN A 13 -2.61 20.80 -31.10
CA ASN A 13 -3.87 20.10 -30.87
C ASN A 13 -3.70 18.57 -31.01
N ASP A 14 -2.96 18.14 -32.02
CA ASP A 14 -2.64 16.72 -32.23
C ASP A 14 -1.85 16.18 -31.03
N ARG A 15 -0.82 16.90 -30.57
CA ARG A 15 -0.05 16.51 -29.39
C ARG A 15 -0.92 16.42 -28.14
N GLU A 16 -1.80 17.39 -27.90
CA GLU A 16 -2.73 17.38 -26.77
C GLU A 16 -3.67 16.18 -26.83
N LYS A 17 -4.25 15.90 -28.01
CA LYS A 17 -5.10 14.73 -28.24
C LYS A 17 -4.36 13.42 -27.97
N PHE A 18 -3.18 13.22 -28.54
CA PHE A 18 -2.41 11.98 -28.35
C PHE A 18 -1.83 11.85 -26.94
N ARG A 19 -1.58 12.95 -26.23
CA ARG A 19 -1.10 12.94 -24.83
C ARG A 19 -2.09 12.26 -23.89
N TRP A 20 -3.39 12.31 -24.17
CA TRP A 20 -4.41 11.62 -23.38
C TRP A 20 -4.36 10.09 -23.50
N SER A 21 -3.69 9.55 -24.51
CA SER A 21 -3.46 8.10 -24.62
C SER A 21 -2.42 7.59 -23.61
N ASP A 22 -1.55 8.46 -23.08
CA ASP A 22 -0.62 8.11 -22.02
C ASP A 22 -1.35 7.91 -20.69
N SER A 23 -1.35 6.66 -20.21
CA SER A 23 -1.94 6.27 -18.92
C SER A 23 -1.38 7.03 -17.72
N LYS A 24 -0.09 7.41 -17.73
CA LYS A 24 0.53 8.16 -16.62
C LYS A 24 0.01 9.59 -16.61
N TYR A 25 -0.05 10.24 -17.78
CA TYR A 25 -0.63 11.56 -17.93
C TYR A 25 -2.08 11.58 -17.47
N LYS A 26 -2.92 10.66 -17.98
CA LYS A 26 -4.34 10.55 -17.60
C LYS A 26 -4.52 10.36 -16.09
N LYS A 27 -3.79 9.44 -15.47
CA LYS A 27 -3.87 9.17 -14.02
C LYS A 27 -3.46 10.37 -13.17
N ARG A 28 -2.46 11.15 -13.62
CA ARG A 28 -1.97 12.33 -12.92
C ARG A 28 -2.96 13.50 -13.00
N ILE A 29 -3.41 13.85 -14.21
CA ILE A 29 -4.31 15.00 -14.41
C ILE A 29 -5.66 14.76 -13.74
N LEU A 30 -6.22 13.56 -13.86
CA LEU A 30 -7.50 13.20 -13.22
C LEU A 30 -7.37 12.86 -11.73
N GLN A 31 -6.16 12.93 -11.14
CA GLN A 31 -5.86 12.59 -9.75
C GLN A 31 -6.45 11.23 -9.29
N LEU A 32 -6.57 10.26 -10.20
CA LEU A 32 -7.30 9.00 -9.95
C LEU A 32 -6.73 8.22 -8.77
N LYS A 33 -5.40 8.25 -8.61
CA LYS A 33 -4.72 7.57 -7.50
C LYS A 33 -5.26 8.08 -6.15
N LYS A 34 -5.31 9.40 -5.95
CA LYS A 34 -5.72 10.01 -4.68
C LYS A 34 -7.14 9.60 -4.27
N LYS A 35 -8.06 9.52 -5.23
CA LYS A 35 -9.46 9.10 -5.01
C LYS A 35 -9.57 7.62 -4.63
N SER A 36 -8.82 6.76 -5.32
CA SER A 36 -8.89 5.30 -5.14
C SER A 36 -8.08 4.78 -3.95
N ASP A 37 -7.07 5.51 -3.52
CA ASP A 37 -6.11 5.07 -2.51
C ASP A 37 -6.75 5.08 -1.11
N PRO A 38 -6.78 3.95 -0.37
CA PRO A 38 -7.17 3.92 1.04
C PRO A 38 -6.38 4.91 1.91
N LEU A 39 -5.12 5.18 1.56
CA LEU A 39 -4.27 6.14 2.27
C LEU A 39 -4.44 7.58 1.77
N GLU A 40 -5.30 7.83 0.77
CA GLU A 40 -5.55 9.15 0.16
C GLU A 40 -4.25 9.87 -0.29
N GLY A 41 -3.22 9.10 -0.67
CA GLY A 41 -1.92 9.61 -1.07
C GLY A 41 -0.91 9.82 0.05
N ALA A 42 -1.26 9.55 1.31
CA ALA A 42 -0.31 9.58 2.42
C ALA A 42 0.68 8.39 2.34
N PRO A 43 1.95 8.57 2.77
CA PRO A 43 2.94 7.50 2.77
C PRO A 43 2.67 6.43 3.83
N GLN A 44 2.05 6.82 4.95
CA GLN A 44 1.75 5.98 6.10
C GLN A 44 0.36 6.34 6.66
N ALA A 45 -0.24 5.40 7.41
CA ALA A 45 -1.45 5.66 8.19
C ALA A 45 -1.52 4.82 9.46
N ARG A 46 -2.31 5.30 10.42
CA ARG A 46 -2.64 4.57 11.64
C ARG A 46 -3.94 3.79 11.44
N GLY A 47 -4.00 2.60 12.00
CA GLY A 47 -5.17 1.74 11.96
C GLY A 47 -5.30 0.90 13.23
N ILE A 48 -6.51 0.41 13.46
CA ILE A 48 -6.84 -0.50 14.57
C ILE A 48 -6.95 -1.91 13.99
N VAL A 49 -6.39 -2.89 14.69
CA VAL A 49 -6.47 -4.30 14.30
C VAL A 49 -7.87 -4.84 14.51
N ILE A 50 -8.42 -5.49 13.48
CA ILE A 50 -9.70 -6.20 13.56
C ILE A 50 -9.44 -7.68 13.83
N GLU A 51 -8.68 -8.34 12.95
CA GLU A 51 -8.45 -9.78 13.02
C GLU A 51 -7.10 -10.18 12.39
N LYS A 52 -6.53 -11.28 12.88
CA LYS A 52 -5.32 -11.91 12.33
C LYS A 52 -5.72 -12.89 11.22
N ILE A 53 -5.05 -12.84 10.06
CA ILE A 53 -5.41 -13.67 8.89
C ILE A 53 -4.17 -14.34 8.30
N GLY A 54 -4.32 -15.59 7.86
CA GLY A 54 -3.34 -16.27 7.00
C GLY A 54 -3.73 -16.16 5.53
N ILE A 55 -2.82 -15.70 4.68
CA ILE A 55 -3.01 -15.69 3.23
C ILE A 55 -2.06 -16.71 2.60
N GLU A 56 -2.60 -17.61 1.79
CA GLU A 56 -1.78 -18.57 1.04
C GLU A 56 -0.91 -17.86 0.01
N ALA A 57 0.36 -18.27 -0.06
CA ALA A 57 1.29 -17.81 -1.07
C ALA A 57 0.81 -18.25 -2.47
N LYS A 58 1.11 -17.42 -3.48
CA LYS A 58 0.91 -17.83 -4.87
C LYS A 58 1.82 -19.01 -5.21
N GLN A 59 1.29 -19.93 -6.01
CA GLN A 59 2.08 -20.95 -6.71
C GLN A 59 3.26 -20.28 -7.43
N PRO A 60 4.48 -20.84 -7.40
CA PRO A 60 4.86 -22.22 -7.04
C PRO A 60 5.22 -22.43 -5.56
N ASN A 61 5.06 -21.42 -4.70
CA ASN A 61 5.46 -21.50 -3.30
C ASN A 61 4.35 -22.10 -2.43
N SER A 62 4.72 -22.82 -1.37
CA SER A 62 3.82 -23.31 -0.33
C SER A 62 4.14 -22.65 1.02
N ALA A 63 3.37 -21.62 1.38
CA ALA A 63 3.49 -20.94 2.66
C ALA A 63 2.21 -20.19 3.03
N ILE A 64 1.94 -20.03 4.32
CA ILE A 64 0.90 -19.15 4.84
C ILE A 64 1.55 -17.84 5.30
N ARG A 65 1.27 -16.76 4.57
CA ARG A 65 1.74 -15.40 4.88
C ARG A 65 0.84 -14.78 5.95
N LYS A 66 1.40 -14.58 7.14
CA LYS A 66 0.68 -13.98 8.27
C LYS A 66 0.42 -12.49 7.99
N CYS A 67 -0.84 -12.13 7.97
CA CYS A 67 -1.35 -10.80 7.68
C CYS A 67 -2.36 -10.39 8.76
N VAL A 68 -2.76 -9.14 8.72
CA VAL A 68 -3.71 -8.56 9.66
C VAL A 68 -4.71 -7.71 8.88
N LYS A 69 -6.00 -7.84 9.19
CA LYS A 69 -7.02 -6.89 8.73
C LYS A 69 -7.11 -5.73 9.70
N LEU A 70 -7.07 -4.53 9.15
CA LEU A 70 -6.96 -3.29 9.90
C LEU A 70 -8.03 -2.32 9.41
N GLN A 71 -8.62 -1.56 10.34
CA GLN A 71 -9.44 -0.42 10.01
C GLN A 71 -8.62 0.86 10.13
N LEU A 72 -8.55 1.66 9.08
CA LEU A 72 -7.87 2.96 9.11
C LEU A 72 -8.65 3.94 9.98
N ILE A 73 -7.99 4.58 10.94
CA ILE A 73 -8.63 5.55 11.86
C ILE A 73 -9.16 6.76 11.08
N LYS A 74 -8.42 7.20 10.06
CA LYS A 74 -8.72 8.44 9.33
C LYS A 74 -9.99 8.41 8.49
N ASN A 75 -10.37 7.25 7.95
CA ASN A 75 -11.47 7.14 6.99
C ASN A 75 -12.32 5.88 7.17
N GLY A 76 -12.07 5.07 8.21
CA GLY A 76 -12.83 3.87 8.52
C GLY A 76 -12.68 2.73 7.51
N ARG A 77 -11.85 2.88 6.47
CA ARG A 77 -11.68 1.85 5.43
C ARG A 77 -10.89 0.68 5.98
N GLN A 78 -11.33 -0.52 5.61
CA GLN A 78 -10.62 -1.75 5.95
C GLN A 78 -9.54 -2.06 4.91
N ILE A 79 -8.36 -2.42 5.39
CA ILE A 79 -7.23 -2.83 4.56
C ILE A 79 -6.60 -4.09 5.15
N THR A 80 -5.84 -4.82 4.32
CA THR A 80 -5.02 -5.95 4.77
C THR A 80 -3.56 -5.55 4.71
N ALA A 81 -2.84 -5.79 5.80
CA ALA A 81 -1.41 -5.52 5.91
C ALA A 81 -0.64 -6.79 6.27
N PHE A 82 0.52 -6.97 5.66
CA PHE A 82 1.45 -8.05 5.99
C PHE A 82 2.22 -7.75 7.28
N ALA A 83 2.46 -8.76 8.12
CA ALA A 83 3.30 -8.64 9.31
C ALA A 83 4.74 -9.12 8.98
N PRO A 84 5.71 -8.22 8.74
CA PRO A 84 7.07 -8.61 8.39
C PRO A 84 7.88 -9.04 9.62
N GLY A 85 8.67 -10.10 9.46
CA GLY A 85 9.51 -10.68 10.50
C GLY A 85 9.00 -12.04 10.95
N ASP A 86 9.92 -12.90 11.38
CA ASP A 86 9.54 -14.21 11.94
C ASP A 86 8.89 -14.01 13.32
N GLY A 87 7.81 -14.75 13.59
CA GLY A 87 7.02 -14.59 14.81
C GLY A 87 6.36 -13.21 15.01
N ALA A 88 6.48 -12.29 14.05
CA ALA A 88 6.00 -10.90 14.21
C ALA A 88 4.51 -10.79 14.54
N ILE A 89 3.71 -11.75 14.07
CA ILE A 89 2.27 -11.83 14.31
C ILE A 89 1.91 -12.02 15.79
N ASN A 90 2.83 -12.56 16.60
CA ASN A 90 2.61 -12.79 18.03
C ASN A 90 2.63 -11.48 18.83
N TYR A 91 3.23 -10.41 18.30
CA TYR A 91 3.26 -9.10 18.95
C TYR A 91 2.06 -8.22 18.61
N ILE A 92 1.27 -8.59 17.62
CA ILE A 92 0.10 -7.81 17.17
C ILE A 92 -1.14 -8.50 17.68
N ASP A 93 -1.94 -7.83 18.50
CA ASP A 93 -3.21 -8.36 19.01
C ASP A 93 -4.41 -7.63 18.41
N GLU A 94 -5.60 -8.17 18.64
CA GLU A 94 -6.84 -7.52 18.23
C GLU A 94 -7.00 -6.20 18.99
N HIS A 95 -7.57 -5.19 18.31
CA HIS A 95 -7.72 -3.83 18.82
C HIS A 95 -6.43 -3.05 19.08
N ASP A 96 -5.25 -3.63 18.82
CA ASP A 96 -4.00 -2.88 18.86
C ASP A 96 -3.98 -1.77 17.82
N GLU A 97 -3.24 -0.73 18.16
CA GLU A 97 -2.98 0.35 17.23
C GLU A 97 -1.71 0.07 16.43
N VAL A 98 -1.81 0.14 15.11
CA VAL A 98 -0.69 -0.14 14.22
C VAL A 98 -0.45 0.98 13.21
N LEU A 99 0.82 1.19 12.89
CA LEU A 99 1.25 2.04 11.79
C LEU A 99 1.52 1.18 10.56
N VAL A 100 0.87 1.52 9.44
CA VAL A 100 1.02 0.82 8.16
C VAL A 100 1.70 1.68 7.11
N GLU A 101 2.44 1.02 6.23
CA GLU A 101 3.02 1.63 5.04
C GLU A 101 2.83 0.73 3.81
N GLY A 102 3.01 1.29 2.62
CA GLY A 102 2.99 0.49 1.39
C GLY A 102 4.13 -0.55 1.36
N ILE A 103 3.83 -1.78 0.92
CA ILE A 103 4.80 -2.88 0.81
C ILE A 103 5.86 -2.65 -0.29
N ARG A 104 5.69 -1.59 -1.08
CA ARG A 104 6.56 -1.15 -2.20
C ARG A 104 6.67 -2.17 -3.35
N GLY A 105 5.56 -2.80 -3.72
CA GLY A 105 5.50 -3.61 -4.95
C GLY A 105 5.49 -2.77 -6.23
N ARG A 106 5.61 -3.41 -7.40
CA ARG A 106 5.62 -2.76 -8.72
C ARG A 106 4.38 -1.86 -8.88
N GLN A 107 4.59 -0.59 -9.16
CA GLN A 107 3.52 0.43 -9.28
C GLN A 107 2.60 0.53 -8.04
N GLY A 108 3.12 0.25 -6.83
CA GLY A 108 2.33 0.31 -5.59
C GLY A 108 1.34 -0.85 -5.42
N ARG A 109 1.57 -1.96 -6.11
CA ARG A 109 0.78 -3.20 -6.00
C ARG A 109 1.36 -4.12 -4.91
N SER A 110 0.81 -5.33 -4.83
CA SER A 110 1.33 -6.37 -3.94
C SER A 110 2.75 -6.78 -4.32
N LYS A 111 3.47 -7.36 -3.35
CA LYS A 111 4.87 -7.76 -3.49
C LYS A 111 4.99 -9.27 -3.50
N GLY A 112 5.77 -9.79 -4.46
CA GLY A 112 6.15 -11.19 -4.52
C GLY A 112 4.94 -12.14 -4.61
N ASP A 113 4.95 -13.13 -3.75
CA ASP A 113 3.98 -14.22 -3.69
C ASP A 113 2.75 -13.91 -2.83
N ILE A 114 2.62 -12.70 -2.26
CA ILE A 114 1.49 -12.34 -1.41
C ILE A 114 0.36 -11.76 -2.27
N PRO A 115 -0.73 -12.50 -2.56
CA PRO A 115 -1.84 -12.00 -3.35
C PRO A 115 -2.62 -10.93 -2.57
N GLY A 116 -3.07 -9.88 -3.26
CA GLY A 116 -4.02 -8.90 -2.70
C GLY A 116 -3.47 -7.92 -1.65
N VAL A 117 -2.35 -8.23 -0.98
CA VAL A 117 -1.80 -7.40 0.10
C VAL A 117 -0.87 -6.32 -0.44
N ARG A 118 -1.21 -5.04 -0.20
CA ARG A 118 -0.43 -3.88 -0.68
C ARG A 118 0.28 -3.11 0.43
N TYR A 119 0.00 -3.46 1.69
CA TYR A 119 0.51 -2.76 2.86
C TYR A 119 1.27 -3.73 3.76
N LYS A 120 2.11 -3.18 4.64
CA LYS A 120 2.77 -3.92 5.71
C LYS A 120 2.74 -3.11 7.00
N VAL A 121 2.83 -3.80 8.12
CA VAL A 121 2.93 -3.19 9.45
C VAL A 121 4.38 -2.72 9.69
N VAL A 122 4.52 -1.54 10.28
CA VAL A 122 5.81 -0.92 10.62
C VAL A 122 5.96 -0.78 12.13
N GLN A 123 4.89 -0.36 12.81
CA GLN A 123 4.88 -0.14 14.25
C GLN A 123 3.60 -0.71 14.87
N VAL A 124 3.70 -1.10 16.14
CA VAL A 124 2.61 -1.57 17.01
C VAL A 124 2.69 -0.78 18.30
N ASN A 125 1.61 -0.13 18.70
CA ASN A 125 1.51 0.71 19.91
C ASN A 125 2.67 1.73 20.05
N GLY A 126 3.09 2.33 18.93
CA GLY A 126 4.18 3.31 18.87
C GLY A 126 5.60 2.73 18.87
N ILE A 127 5.75 1.41 18.92
CA ILE A 127 7.05 0.72 18.91
C ILE A 127 7.27 0.09 17.53
N ALA A 128 8.48 0.25 16.99
CA ALA A 128 8.84 -0.39 15.72
C ALA A 128 8.80 -1.92 15.83
N LEU A 129 8.06 -2.56 14.91
CA LEU A 129 7.89 -4.02 14.88
C LEU A 129 9.23 -4.74 14.77
N ASN A 130 10.18 -4.15 14.05
CA ASN A 130 11.52 -4.70 13.88
C ASN A 130 12.31 -4.79 15.20
N GLU A 131 12.06 -3.88 16.14
CA GLU A 131 12.71 -3.89 17.46
C GLU A 131 12.05 -4.91 18.41
N LEU A 132 10.73 -5.10 18.29
CA LEU A 132 10.00 -6.16 18.99
C LEU A 132 10.46 -7.55 18.52
N VAL A 133 10.54 -7.77 17.21
CA VAL A 133 11.00 -9.04 16.62
C VAL A 133 12.44 -9.36 17.01
N ARG A 134 13.31 -8.36 17.13
CA ARG A 134 14.69 -8.53 17.60
C ARG A 134 14.81 -8.68 19.13
N GLY A 135 13.73 -8.50 19.88
CA GLY A 135 13.73 -8.54 21.35
C GLY A 135 14.48 -7.38 22.02
N ARG A 136 14.71 -6.27 21.31
CA ARG A 136 15.42 -5.09 21.85
C ARG A 136 14.51 -4.17 22.66
N LYS A 137 13.20 -4.24 22.38
CA LYS A 137 12.15 -3.51 23.08
C LYS A 137 11.04 -4.48 23.41
N GLU A 138 10.36 -4.22 24.51
CA GLU A 138 9.18 -4.97 24.92
C GLU A 138 7.92 -4.22 24.51
N LYS A 139 6.86 -4.98 24.24
CA LYS A 139 5.55 -4.40 23.93
C LYS A 139 5.01 -3.75 25.21
N THR A 140 4.68 -2.46 25.13
CA THR A 140 3.94 -1.79 26.21
C THR A 140 2.55 -2.39 26.29
N VAL A 141 2.29 -3.14 27.36
CA VAL A 141 0.96 -3.62 27.72
C VAL A 141 0.22 -2.46 28.37
N ARG A 142 -0.95 -2.10 27.83
CA ARG A 142 -1.88 -1.14 28.43
C ARG A 142 -3.15 -1.85 28.82
#